data_AF-A0A2K3LDE4-F1
#
_entry.id   AF-A0A2K3LDE4-F1
#
_cell.length_a   1.000
_cell.length_b   1.000
_cell.length_c   1.000
_cell.angle_alpha   90.00
_cell.angle_beta   90.00
_cell.angle_gamma   90.00
#
_symmetry.space_group_name_H-M   'P 1'
#
loop_
_entity.id
_entity.type
_entity.pdbx_description
1 polymer ?
#
loop_
_entity_poly.entity_id
_entity_poly.type
_entity_poly.pdbx_seq_one_letter_code
_entity_poly.pdbx_strand_id
1 'polypeptide(L)'
;MVIWFIIPATRTPQTDHKNNALALIVLLQYVPRLYLIFPLSSQIIKATGVVTKTAWAGAAYNLLLYMLASHVLGASWYLLSVDRYTTCWKSLCKKERNPDNCFLYLDCSSLSNDMRKIWENSTDVFKSCDPKNDDIQFKYGLFENALTKNVVSSNFIPKYLYCLWWGLQQL
;
A
#
# COMPACT_ATOMS: atom_id res chain seq x y z
N MET A 1 14.64 -8.44 -13.18
CA MET A 1 15.62 -7.58 -13.86
C MET A 1 15.18 -6.13 -14.03
N VAL A 2 13.89 -5.80 -14.18
CA VAL A 2 13.46 -4.39 -14.37
C VAL A 2 13.61 -3.50 -13.11
N ILE A 3 13.47 -4.07 -11.92
CA ILE A 3 13.59 -3.36 -10.61
C ILE A 3 14.94 -2.66 -10.45
N TRP A 4 16.02 -3.24 -10.96
CA TRP A 4 17.38 -2.68 -10.85
C TRP A 4 17.59 -1.45 -11.73
N PHE A 5 16.80 -1.30 -12.81
CA PHE A 5 16.83 -0.14 -13.71
C PHE A 5 15.88 0.98 -13.25
N ILE A 6 14.74 0.62 -12.64
CA ILE A 6 13.73 1.61 -12.24
C ILE A 6 14.14 2.34 -10.95
N ILE A 7 14.68 1.63 -9.94
CA ILE A 7 15.01 2.22 -8.63
C ILE A 7 16.04 3.37 -8.72
N PRO A 8 17.12 3.29 -9.51
CA PRO A 8 18.07 4.41 -9.64
C PRO A 8 17.49 5.57 -10.46
N ALA A 9 16.63 5.29 -11.45
CA ALA A 9 16.09 6.29 -12.38
C ALA A 9 15.01 7.19 -11.77
N THR A 10 14.38 6.77 -10.67
CA THR A 10 13.28 7.51 -10.04
C THR A 10 13.63 8.16 -8.71
N ARG A 11 14.88 8.04 -8.24
CA ARG A 11 15.42 8.81 -7.12
C ARG A 11 15.50 10.29 -7.49
N THR A 12 14.42 11.01 -7.24
CA THR A 12 14.38 12.47 -7.28
C THR A 12 14.01 12.94 -5.86
N PRO A 13 14.66 13.97 -5.28
CA PRO A 13 14.48 14.34 -3.87
C PRO A 13 13.08 14.87 -3.51
N GLN A 14 12.21 15.03 -4.49
CA GLN A 14 10.93 15.73 -4.36
C GLN A 14 9.90 14.91 -5.13
N THR A 15 9.15 14.03 -4.46
CA THR A 15 7.82 13.50 -4.88
C THR A 15 7.39 12.26 -4.08
N ASP A 16 6.56 12.45 -3.05
CA ASP A 16 5.94 11.35 -2.29
C ASP A 16 5.05 10.43 -3.12
N HIS A 17 4.47 10.93 -4.23
CA HIS A 17 3.64 10.12 -5.12
C HIS A 17 4.43 9.07 -5.91
N LYS A 18 5.75 9.27 -6.11
CA LYS A 18 6.56 8.29 -6.86
C LYS A 18 6.81 7.04 -6.02
N ASN A 19 6.97 7.15 -4.70
CA ASN A 19 7.34 6.02 -3.85
C ASN A 19 6.25 4.95 -3.78
N ASN A 20 4.98 5.35 -3.62
CA ASN A 20 3.86 4.40 -3.60
C ASN A 20 3.62 3.78 -4.99
N ALA A 21 3.74 4.56 -6.06
CA ALA A 21 3.64 4.04 -7.42
C ALA A 21 4.76 3.05 -7.76
N LEU A 22 6.00 3.33 -7.33
CA LEU A 22 7.13 2.43 -7.49
C LEU A 22 6.95 1.15 -6.68
N ALA A 23 6.49 1.24 -5.44
CA ALA A 23 6.18 0.08 -4.63
C ALA A 23 5.08 -0.79 -5.29
N LEU A 24 4.04 -0.16 -5.84
CA LEU A 24 2.98 -0.84 -6.58
C LEU A 24 3.51 -1.53 -7.85
N ILE A 25 4.36 -0.85 -8.62
CA ILE A 25 4.99 -1.42 -9.83
C ILE A 25 5.86 -2.63 -9.47
N VAL A 26 6.69 -2.52 -8.42
CA VAL A 26 7.52 -3.63 -7.95
C VAL A 26 6.67 -4.84 -7.56
N LEU A 27 5.57 -4.59 -6.86
CA LEU A 27 4.63 -5.60 -6.40
C LEU A 27 3.89 -6.28 -7.56
N LEU A 28 3.40 -5.51 -8.53
CA LEU A 28 2.76 -6.05 -9.74
C LEU A 28 3.74 -6.85 -10.60
N GLN A 29 5.00 -6.43 -10.69
CA GLN A 29 6.02 -7.13 -11.45
C GLN A 29 6.45 -8.47 -10.82
N TYR A 30 6.08 -8.70 -9.56
CA TYR A 30 6.25 -9.99 -8.90
C TYR A 30 5.31 -11.06 -9.49
N VAL A 31 4.12 -10.66 -9.97
CA VAL A 31 3.08 -11.56 -10.52
C VAL A 31 3.54 -12.29 -11.79
N PRO A 32 4.07 -11.64 -12.84
CA PRO A 32 4.59 -12.34 -14.01
C PRO A 32 5.74 -13.29 -13.68
N ARG A 33 6.60 -12.93 -12.72
CA ARG A 33 7.72 -13.80 -12.32
C ARG A 33 7.23 -15.07 -11.66
N LEU A 34 6.25 -14.96 -10.78
CA LEU A 34 5.63 -16.11 -10.15
C LEU A 34 4.87 -16.96 -11.16
N TYR A 35 4.11 -16.35 -12.07
CA TYR A 35 3.43 -17.05 -13.15
C TYR A 35 4.39 -17.86 -14.04
N LEU A 36 5.63 -17.41 -14.23
CA LEU A 36 6.66 -18.16 -14.97
C LEU A 36 7.36 -19.23 -14.13
N ILE A 37 7.57 -18.98 -12.83
CA ILE A 37 8.15 -19.96 -11.91
C ILE A 37 7.20 -21.14 -11.68
N PHE A 38 5.89 -20.89 -11.57
CA PHE A 38 4.87 -21.91 -11.32
C PHE A 38 4.83 -23.08 -12.32
N PRO A 39 4.77 -22.88 -13.66
CA PRO A 39 4.81 -23.98 -14.63
C PRO A 39 6.15 -24.69 -14.61
N LEU A 40 7.25 -23.98 -14.36
CA LEU A 40 8.58 -24.58 -14.25
C LEU A 40 8.67 -25.50 -13.03
N SER A 41 8.20 -25.04 -11.86
CA SER A 41 8.09 -25.85 -10.65
C SER A 41 7.12 -27.01 -10.85
N SER A 42 5.98 -26.80 -11.51
CA SER A 42 5.02 -27.86 -11.83
C SER A 42 5.64 -28.95 -12.72
N GLN A 43 6.45 -28.57 -13.72
CA GLN A 43 7.17 -29.53 -14.57
C GLN A 43 8.21 -30.34 -13.80
N ILE A 44 8.98 -29.68 -12.92
CA ILE A 44 9.96 -30.36 -12.03
C ILE A 44 9.25 -31.32 -11.09
N ILE A 45 8.13 -30.89 -10.51
CA ILE A 45 7.32 -31.68 -9.59
C ILE A 45 6.65 -32.86 -10.31
N LYS A 46 6.19 -32.69 -11.56
CA LYS A 46 5.68 -33.79 -12.40
C LYS A 46 6.78 -34.79 -12.76
N ALA A 47 8.00 -34.32 -13.03
CA ALA A 47 9.16 -35.18 -13.30
C ALA A 47 9.64 -35.96 -12.07
N THR A 48 9.50 -35.39 -10.86
CA THR A 48 9.91 -36.02 -9.59
C THR A 48 8.76 -36.74 -8.86
N GLY A 49 7.51 -36.55 -9.29
CA GLY A 49 6.31 -37.22 -8.76
C GLY A 49 5.85 -36.77 -7.37
N VAL A 50 6.36 -35.66 -6.83
CA VAL A 50 6.13 -35.28 -5.42
C VAL A 50 4.70 -34.78 -5.15
N VAL A 51 4.06 -34.02 -6.06
CA VAL A 51 2.68 -33.52 -5.86
C VAL A 51 1.61 -34.56 -6.22
N THR A 52 1.92 -35.55 -7.05
CA THR A 52 0.99 -36.65 -7.35
C THR A 52 1.02 -37.76 -6.30
N LYS A 53 2.02 -37.78 -5.41
CA LYS A 53 2.13 -38.79 -4.35
C LYS A 53 1.28 -38.50 -3.12
N THR A 54 0.89 -37.24 -2.86
CA THR A 54 0.09 -36.88 -1.68
C THR A 54 -0.92 -35.77 -1.99
N ALA A 55 -2.21 -36.03 -1.77
CA ALA A 55 -3.29 -35.06 -1.98
C ALA A 55 -3.08 -33.74 -1.20
N TRP A 56 -2.38 -33.82 -0.06
CA TRP A 56 -2.02 -32.67 0.77
C TRP A 56 -1.06 -31.69 0.08
N ALA A 57 -0.13 -32.16 -0.76
CA ALA A 57 0.81 -31.30 -1.47
C ALA A 57 0.09 -30.42 -2.52
N GLY A 58 -0.95 -30.96 -3.18
CA GLY A 58 -1.81 -30.19 -4.08
C GLY A 58 -2.64 -29.14 -3.35
N ALA A 59 -3.21 -29.48 -2.18
CA ALA A 59 -3.94 -28.53 -1.34
C ALA A 59 -3.03 -27.39 -0.84
N ALA A 60 -1.84 -27.70 -0.35
CA ALA A 60 -0.86 -26.71 0.10
C ALA A 60 -0.41 -25.78 -1.05
N TYR A 61 -0.25 -26.32 -2.26
CA TYR A 61 0.09 -25.54 -3.44
C TYR A 61 -1.01 -24.53 -3.83
N ASN A 62 -2.26 -24.97 -3.86
CA ASN A 62 -3.39 -24.07 -4.10
C ASN A 62 -3.49 -23.00 -3.00
N LEU A 63 -3.35 -23.39 -1.74
CA LEU A 63 -3.36 -22.46 -0.61
C LEU A 63 -2.26 -21.38 -0.75
N LEU A 64 -1.05 -21.75 -1.16
CA LEU A 64 0.05 -20.81 -1.42
C LEU A 64 -0.30 -19.82 -2.53
N LEU A 65 -0.95 -20.27 -3.61
CA LEU A 65 -1.41 -19.40 -4.69
C LEU A 65 -2.43 -18.37 -4.19
N TYR A 66 -3.42 -18.82 -3.42
CA TYR A 66 -4.43 -17.92 -2.83
C TYR A 66 -3.80 -16.91 -1.88
N MET A 67 -2.88 -17.32 -0.99
CA MET A 67 -2.17 -16.41 -0.08
C MET A 67 -1.36 -15.36 -0.86
N LEU A 68 -0.72 -15.76 -1.95
CA LEU A 68 0.10 -14.88 -2.76
C LEU A 68 -0.73 -13.86 -3.54
N ALA A 69 -1.82 -14.31 -4.17
CA ALA A 69 -2.75 -13.42 -4.84
C ALA A 69 -3.38 -12.43 -3.84
N SER A 70 -3.80 -12.93 -2.68
CA SER A 70 -4.30 -12.14 -1.55
C SER A 70 -3.27 -11.10 -1.08
N HIS A 71 -2.01 -11.48 -0.94
CA HIS A 71 -0.93 -10.56 -0.56
C HIS A 71 -0.78 -9.42 -1.58
N VAL A 72 -0.80 -9.73 -2.88
CA VAL A 72 -0.69 -8.73 -3.95
C VAL A 72 -1.90 -7.78 -3.94
N LEU A 73 -3.11 -8.31 -3.86
CA LEU A 73 -4.34 -7.51 -3.82
C LEU A 73 -4.39 -6.64 -2.55
N GLY A 74 -4.09 -7.22 -1.39
CA GLY A 74 -4.09 -6.56 -0.10
C GLY A 74 -3.04 -5.46 0.01
N ALA A 75 -1.82 -5.70 -0.47
CA ALA A 75 -0.75 -4.71 -0.46
C ALA A 75 -1.04 -3.56 -1.44
N SER A 76 -1.60 -3.87 -2.62
CA SER A 76 -2.04 -2.84 -3.58
C SER A 76 -3.12 -1.96 -2.98
N TRP A 77 -4.13 -2.57 -2.34
CA TRP A 77 -5.19 -1.87 -1.63
C TRP A 77 -4.65 -1.00 -0.50
N TYR A 78 -3.69 -1.49 0.28
CA TYR A 78 -3.03 -0.71 1.32
C TYR A 78 -2.32 0.53 0.75
N LEU A 79 -1.50 0.37 -0.30
CA LEU A 79 -0.79 1.50 -0.91
C LEU A 79 -1.75 2.54 -1.47
N LEU A 80 -2.83 2.11 -2.13
CA LEU A 80 -3.86 2.99 -2.65
C LEU A 80 -4.65 3.68 -1.51
N SER A 81 -4.85 3.00 -0.37
CA SER A 81 -5.49 3.60 0.80
C SER A 81 -4.66 4.75 1.38
N VAL A 82 -3.34 4.58 1.46
CA VAL A 82 -2.40 5.63 1.91
C VAL A 82 -2.37 6.78 0.91
N ASP A 83 -2.25 6.49 -0.38
CA ASP A 83 -2.27 7.54 -1.42
C ASP A 83 -3.59 8.34 -1.38
N ARG A 84 -4.73 7.66 -1.20
CA ARG A 84 -6.02 8.32 -1.07
C ARG A 84 -6.11 9.19 0.19
N TYR A 85 -5.56 8.72 1.31
CA TYR A 85 -5.50 9.50 2.56
C TYR A 85 -4.63 10.75 2.39
N THR A 86 -3.44 10.63 1.81
CA THR A 86 -2.59 11.80 1.52
C THR A 86 -3.20 12.76 0.50
N THR A 87 -4.02 12.26 -0.43
CA THR A 87 -4.76 13.10 -1.38
C THR A 87 -5.76 14.01 -0.65
N CYS A 88 -6.40 13.52 0.43
CA CYS A 88 -7.24 14.36 1.26
C CYS A 88 -6.44 15.54 1.86
N TRP A 89 -5.31 15.25 2.51
CA TRP A 89 -4.44 16.30 3.07
C TRP A 89 -4.00 17.32 2.02
N LYS A 90 -3.54 16.84 0.86
CA LYS A 90 -3.14 17.70 -0.26
C LYS A 90 -4.28 18.56 -0.78
N SER A 91 -5.51 18.05 -0.77
CA SER A 91 -6.69 18.82 -1.21
C SER A 91 -7.03 19.96 -0.25
N LEU A 92 -6.80 19.79 1.05
CA LEU A 92 -6.99 20.82 2.05
C LEU A 92 -5.83 21.81 2.11
N CYS A 93 -4.58 21.35 1.96
CA CYS A 93 -3.42 22.24 1.82
C CYS A 93 -3.59 23.26 0.69
N LYS A 94 -4.18 22.86 -0.45
CA LYS A 94 -4.47 23.79 -1.56
C LYS A 94 -5.45 24.91 -1.20
N LYS A 95 -6.25 24.73 -0.15
CA LYS A 95 -7.24 25.71 0.34
C LYS A 95 -6.70 26.57 1.48
N GLU A 96 -5.54 26.25 2.04
CA GLU A 96 -4.92 27.06 3.09
C GLU A 96 -4.35 28.38 2.52
N ARG A 97 -4.09 29.35 3.42
CA ARG A 97 -3.47 30.64 3.07
C ARG A 97 -2.09 30.50 2.44
N ASN A 98 -1.30 29.48 2.83
CA ASN A 98 0.02 29.23 2.28
C ASN A 98 0.19 27.75 1.90
N PRO A 99 -0.22 27.37 0.68
CA PRO A 99 -0.19 25.98 0.22
C PRO A 99 1.22 25.37 0.21
N ASP A 100 2.23 26.15 -0.19
CA ASP A 100 3.60 25.67 -0.35
C ASP A 100 4.21 25.25 0.99
N ASN A 101 3.96 26.04 2.04
CA ASN A 101 4.37 25.68 3.40
C ASN A 101 3.64 24.43 3.90
N CYS A 102 2.33 24.32 3.64
CA CYS A 102 1.55 23.14 4.02
C CYS A 102 2.12 21.86 3.38
N PHE A 103 2.43 21.88 2.09
CA PHE A 103 3.04 20.74 1.41
C PHE A 103 4.41 20.38 2.00
N LEU A 104 5.23 21.38 2.32
CA LEU A 104 6.53 21.16 2.94
C LEU A 104 6.40 20.56 4.35
N TYR A 105 5.40 20.95 5.13
CA TYR A 105 5.14 20.42 6.46
C TYR A 105 4.58 18.99 6.48
N LEU A 106 3.93 18.56 5.40
CA LEU A 106 3.49 17.17 5.23
C LEU A 106 4.66 16.21 4.95
N ASP A 107 5.82 16.71 4.49
CA ASP A 107 7.00 15.88 4.25
C ASP A 107 7.69 15.49 5.58
N CYS A 108 8.14 14.24 5.66
CA CYS A 108 8.98 13.73 6.74
C CYS A 108 10.29 14.51 6.91
N SER A 109 10.80 15.16 5.85
CA SER A 109 11.99 16.01 5.95
C SER A 109 11.83 17.21 6.91
N SER A 110 10.59 17.63 7.16
CA SER A 110 10.26 18.79 8.00
C SER A 110 10.03 18.47 9.48
N LEU A 111 10.24 17.22 9.93
CA LEU A 111 9.93 16.77 11.30
C LEU A 111 10.60 17.59 12.42
N SER A 112 11.80 18.12 12.16
CA SER A 112 12.55 18.95 13.11
C SER A 112 12.20 20.43 13.06
N ASN A 113 11.35 20.87 12.14
CA ASN A 113 11.02 22.28 11.95
C ASN A 113 10.01 22.76 13.00
N ASP A 114 10.36 23.75 13.80
CA ASP A 114 9.45 24.32 14.80
C ASP A 114 8.24 25.01 14.17
N MET A 115 8.37 25.57 12.96
CA MET A 115 7.23 26.13 12.23
C MET A 115 6.19 25.08 11.86
N ARG A 116 6.61 23.85 11.58
CA ARG A 116 5.68 22.73 11.37
C ARG A 116 4.86 22.44 12.62
N LYS A 117 5.48 22.42 13.81
CA LYS A 117 4.76 22.17 15.07
C LYS A 117 3.71 23.24 15.35
N ILE A 118 4.02 24.50 15.04
CA ILE A 118 3.08 25.63 15.16
C ILE A 118 1.91 25.45 14.17
N TRP A 119 2.22 25.07 12.93
CA TRP A 119 1.21 24.80 11.91
C TRP A 119 0.31 23.60 12.29
N GLU A 120 0.89 22.50 12.77
CA GLU A 120 0.17 21.29 13.18
C GLU A 120 -0.87 21.56 14.28
N ASN A 121 -0.56 22.48 15.21
CA ASN A 121 -1.50 22.89 16.27
C ASN A 121 -2.61 23.85 15.79
N SER A 122 -2.45 24.48 14.63
CA SER A 122 -3.38 25.51 14.11
C SER A 122 -4.13 25.08 12.86
N THR A 123 -3.70 24.03 12.18
CA THR A 123 -4.32 23.53 10.95
C THR A 123 -5.54 22.67 11.23
N ASP A 124 -6.56 22.83 10.40
CA ASP A 124 -7.73 21.93 10.36
C ASP A 124 -7.53 20.75 9.39
N VAL A 125 -6.38 20.67 8.70
CA VAL A 125 -6.12 19.65 7.66
C VAL A 125 -6.32 18.22 8.18
N PHE A 126 -5.81 17.92 9.37
CA PHE A 126 -5.93 16.58 9.95
C PHE A 126 -7.36 16.28 10.41
N LYS A 127 -8.03 17.26 11.04
CA LYS A 127 -9.40 17.11 11.54
C LYS A 127 -10.41 16.94 10.41
N SER A 128 -10.24 17.68 9.32
CA SER A 128 -11.12 17.62 8.14
C SER A 128 -10.83 16.42 7.23
N CYS A 129 -9.78 15.65 7.49
CA CYS A 129 -9.49 14.38 6.82
C CYS A 129 -9.65 13.17 7.76
N ASP A 130 -10.13 13.33 9.00
CA ASP A 130 -10.36 12.20 9.89
C ASP A 130 -11.57 11.39 9.39
N PRO A 131 -11.39 10.14 8.93
CA PRO A 131 -12.46 9.27 8.43
C PRO A 131 -13.54 8.95 9.48
N LYS A 132 -13.30 9.20 10.77
CA LYS A 132 -14.28 8.97 11.85
C LYS A 132 -15.22 10.15 12.08
N ASN A 133 -14.95 11.28 11.46
CA ASN A 133 -15.75 12.48 11.61
C ASN A 133 -16.84 12.49 10.54
N ASP A 134 -18.11 12.39 10.92
CA ASP A 134 -19.25 12.28 9.99
C ASP A 134 -19.47 13.55 9.13
N ASP A 135 -18.84 14.67 9.48
CA ASP A 135 -18.98 15.96 8.79
C ASP A 135 -17.94 16.18 7.66
N ILE A 136 -17.14 15.15 7.32
CA ILE A 136 -16.16 15.28 6.23
C ILE A 136 -16.84 15.16 4.86
N GLN A 137 -16.52 16.08 3.95
CA GLN A 137 -16.98 16.01 2.56
C GLN A 137 -16.14 15.05 1.69
N PHE A 138 -14.94 14.69 2.14
CA PHE A 138 -14.02 13.87 1.35
C PHE A 138 -14.42 12.40 1.35
N LYS A 139 -14.74 11.86 0.17
CA LYS A 139 -15.14 10.46 0.01
C LYS A 139 -13.93 9.54 -0.17
N TYR A 140 -13.70 8.67 0.80
CA TYR A 140 -12.66 7.64 0.79
C TYR A 140 -13.03 6.38 0.01
N GLY A 141 -14.34 6.08 -0.10
CA GLY A 141 -14.85 4.96 -0.90
C GLY A 141 -14.33 3.61 -0.41
N LEU A 142 -13.81 2.78 -1.32
CA LEU A 142 -13.31 1.43 -1.01
C LEU A 142 -12.21 1.41 0.09
N PHE A 143 -11.52 2.53 0.31
CA PHE A 143 -10.44 2.65 1.28
C PHE A 143 -10.88 3.11 2.66
N GLU A 144 -12.15 3.49 2.82
CA GLU A 144 -12.70 4.01 4.08
C GLU A 144 -12.46 3.04 5.24
N ASN A 145 -12.71 1.75 5.02
CA ASN A 145 -12.47 0.69 6.02
C ASN A 145 -11.01 0.59 6.48
N ALA A 146 -10.04 0.93 5.62
CA ALA A 146 -8.62 0.94 5.99
C ALA A 146 -8.33 2.06 6.99
N LEU A 147 -9.02 3.19 6.82
CA LEU A 147 -8.77 4.43 7.55
C LEU A 147 -9.57 4.46 8.86
N THR A 148 -10.86 4.10 8.84
CA THR A 148 -11.71 4.03 10.04
C THR A 148 -11.19 3.02 11.06
N LYS A 149 -10.66 1.88 10.60
CA LYS A 149 -10.03 0.86 11.45
C LYS A 149 -8.56 1.13 11.77
N ASN A 150 -8.03 2.30 11.43
CA ASN A 150 -6.64 2.69 11.70
C ASN A 150 -5.60 1.67 11.18
N VAL A 151 -5.87 0.99 10.07
CA VAL A 151 -4.96 -0.01 9.49
C VAL A 151 -3.64 0.66 9.07
N VAL A 152 -3.71 1.89 8.55
CA VAL A 152 -2.54 2.69 8.14
C VAL A 152 -1.58 2.95 9.30
N SER A 153 -2.10 3.25 10.48
CA SER A 153 -1.33 3.57 11.69
C SER A 153 -1.00 2.36 12.56
N SER A 154 -1.50 1.17 12.22
CA SER A 154 -1.29 -0.05 13.01
C SER A 154 0.13 -0.64 12.84
N ASN A 155 0.53 -1.45 13.83
CA ASN A 155 1.77 -2.22 13.80
C ASN A 155 1.83 -3.18 12.61
N PHE A 156 3.04 -3.60 12.22
CA PHE A 156 3.27 -4.38 11.01
C PHE A 156 2.45 -5.69 10.93
N ILE A 157 2.40 -6.48 11.99
CA ILE A 157 1.70 -7.78 12.00
C ILE A 157 0.18 -7.63 11.81
N PRO A 158 -0.56 -6.85 12.63
CA PRO A 158 -1.99 -6.68 12.42
C PRO A 158 -2.31 -6.01 11.08
N LYS A 159 -1.49 -5.04 10.63
CA LYS A 159 -1.58 -4.43 9.31
C LYS A 159 -1.50 -5.48 8.20
N TYR A 160 -0.48 -6.33 8.25
CA TYR A 160 -0.23 -7.37 7.26
C TYR A 160 -1.36 -8.38 7.20
N LEU A 161 -1.78 -8.92 8.34
CA LEU A 161 -2.86 -9.90 8.42
C LEU A 161 -4.19 -9.32 7.95
N TYR A 162 -4.48 -8.06 8.27
CA TYR A 162 -5.69 -7.39 7.82
C TYR A 162 -5.69 -7.20 6.30
N CYS A 163 -4.57 -6.75 5.72
CA CYS A 163 -4.46 -6.57 4.27
C CYS A 163 -4.54 -7.91 3.54
N LEU A 164 -3.92 -8.97 4.07
CA LEU A 164 -4.01 -10.32 3.55
C LEU A 164 -5.46 -10.82 3.60
N TRP A 165 -6.12 -10.68 4.75
CA TRP A 165 -7.53 -11.04 4.88
C TRP A 165 -8.40 -10.30 3.87
N TRP A 166 -8.24 -8.98 3.75
CA TRP A 166 -8.98 -8.18 2.76
C TRP A 166 -8.72 -8.67 1.34
N GLY A 167 -7.46 -8.90 0.97
CA GLY A 167 -7.11 -9.41 -0.35
C GLY A 167 -7.67 -10.81 -0.63
N LEU A 168 -7.83 -11.65 0.40
CA LEU A 168 -8.45 -12.97 0.28
C LEU A 168 -9.97 -12.87 0.06
N GLN A 169 -10.64 -11.88 0.65
CA GLN A 169 -12.08 -11.66 0.43
C GLN A 169 -12.41 -11.24 -1.02
N GLN A 170 -11.43 -10.74 -1.76
CA GLN A 170 -11.61 -10.30 -3.14
C GLN A 170 -11.32 -11.40 -4.18
N LEU A 171 -10.93 -12.60 -3.74
CA LEU A 171 -10.67 -13.80 -4.56
C LEU A 171 -11.86 -14.77 -4.53
#